data_AF-A0A916V220-F1
#
_entry.id   AF-A0A916V220-F1
#
_cell.length_a   1.000
_cell.length_b   1.000
_cell.length_c   1.000
_cell.angle_alpha   90.00
_cell.angle_beta   90.00
_cell.angle_gamma   90.00
#
_symmetry.space_group_name_H-M   'P 1'
#
loop_
_entity.id
_entity.type
_entity.pdbx_description
1 polymer ?
#
loop_
_entity_poly.entity_id
_entity_poly.type
_entity_poly.pdbx_seq_one_letter_code
_entity_poly.pdbx_strand_id
1 'polypeptide(L)'
;MAPSMIAAPRLWGDKSIPFGGRAAGEATGPGIDMASFGRPESGPDPCDGRLLNATLVFWRDCFFRRSHAAGAGLVLIPLPTLVVLYVAFAGKQLVCDFLLQTTWMAKGKCRHDGWVRPLVAHAGTHAAGTLVIVLAAAPALAWLALVDFALHAGIDRVKALATTGMAMSEPRFWWALGADQMAHQLTHFGFVLVLSMQLSS
;
A
#
# COMPACT_ATOMS: atom_id res chain seq x y z
N MET A 1 -30.34 9.41 44.67
CA MET A 1 -30.34 8.94 43.26
C MET A 1 -28.96 9.22 42.69
N ALA A 2 -28.14 8.19 42.50
CA ALA A 2 -26.86 8.29 41.79
C ALA A 2 -27.05 7.78 40.36
N PRO A 3 -26.45 8.40 39.32
CA PRO A 3 -26.64 7.94 37.95
C PRO A 3 -25.86 6.65 37.69
N SER A 4 -26.51 5.68 37.06
CA SER A 4 -25.88 4.42 36.64
C SER A 4 -24.87 4.68 35.51
N MET A 5 -23.60 4.36 35.74
CA MET A 5 -22.62 4.27 34.66
C MET A 5 -22.95 3.08 33.78
N ILE A 6 -23.23 3.34 32.50
CA ILE A 6 -23.32 2.33 31.45
C ILE A 6 -21.90 1.80 31.22
N ALA A 7 -21.66 0.53 31.57
CA ALA A 7 -20.41 -0.13 31.26
C ALA A 7 -20.31 -0.37 29.74
N ALA A 8 -19.29 0.20 29.10
CA ALA A 8 -18.97 -0.08 27.70
C ALA A 8 -18.44 -1.53 27.55
N PRO A 9 -18.84 -2.27 26.50
CA PRO A 9 -18.35 -3.62 26.30
C PRO A 9 -16.87 -3.60 25.91
N ARG A 10 -16.05 -4.39 26.64
CA ARG A 10 -14.63 -4.62 26.32
C ARG A 10 -14.52 -5.38 25.00
N LEU A 11 -14.26 -4.65 23.91
CA LEU A 11 -14.11 -5.21 22.56
C LEU A 11 -12.65 -5.55 22.18
N TRP A 12 -11.71 -5.47 23.11
CA TRP A 12 -10.31 -5.75 22.81
C TRP A 12 -9.68 -6.56 23.95
N GLY A 13 -9.26 -7.79 23.64
CA GLY A 13 -8.47 -8.61 24.54
C GLY A 13 -7.16 -7.90 24.83
N ASP A 14 -6.96 -7.57 26.10
CA ASP A 14 -5.76 -6.93 26.62
C ASP A 14 -4.53 -7.80 26.31
N LYS A 15 -3.68 -7.30 25.40
CA LYS A 15 -2.32 -7.81 25.21
C LYS A 15 -1.36 -6.69 25.58
N SER A 16 -1.25 -6.40 26.88
CA SER A 16 -0.19 -5.57 27.43
C SER A 16 1.17 -6.27 27.23
N ILE A 17 2.00 -5.74 26.33
CA ILE A 17 3.42 -6.11 26.20
C ILE A 17 4.25 -5.04 26.95
N PRO A 18 5.04 -5.38 27.98
CA PRO A 18 5.85 -4.40 28.67
C PRO A 18 7.11 -4.07 27.85
N PHE A 19 7.19 -2.85 27.32
CA PHE A 19 8.43 -2.32 26.77
C PHE A 19 9.38 -1.96 27.90
N GLY A 20 10.40 -2.80 28.12
CA GLY A 20 11.54 -2.47 28.98
C GLY A 20 12.38 -1.37 28.37
N GLY A 21 12.42 -0.21 29.02
CA GLY A 21 13.28 0.91 28.65
C GLY A 21 14.69 0.74 29.17
N ARG A 22 15.68 0.81 28.27
CA ARG A 22 17.04 1.28 28.57
C ARG A 22 17.74 1.68 27.27
N ALA A 23 18.10 2.96 27.17
CA ALA A 23 19.45 3.43 26.84
C ALA A 23 19.44 4.94 26.57
N ALA A 24 20.38 5.67 27.17
CA ALA A 24 21.15 6.71 26.48
C ALA A 24 22.35 7.05 27.36
N GLY A 25 23.50 6.49 27.01
CA GLY A 25 24.80 6.93 27.50
C GLY A 25 25.21 8.21 26.78
N GLU A 26 25.75 9.13 27.56
CA GLU A 26 26.21 10.46 27.21
C GLU A 26 27.53 10.38 26.40
N ALA A 27 27.59 11.02 25.24
CA ALA A 27 28.80 11.13 24.43
C ALA A 27 29.12 12.60 24.19
N THR A 28 30.16 13.08 24.86
CA THR A 28 30.76 14.42 24.71
C THR A 28 31.70 14.45 23.51
N GLY A 29 31.48 15.38 22.57
CA GLY A 29 32.35 15.64 21.42
C GLY A 29 32.73 17.14 21.36
N PRO A 30 33.89 17.49 20.77
CA PRO A 30 34.44 18.84 20.83
C PRO A 30 33.70 19.82 19.90
N GLY A 31 33.54 21.07 20.38
CA GLY A 31 32.77 22.12 19.73
C GLY A 31 33.36 22.60 18.40
N ILE A 32 32.48 22.77 17.42
CA ILE A 32 32.77 23.37 16.11
C ILE A 32 32.59 24.89 16.21
N ASP A 33 33.61 25.62 15.76
CA ASP A 33 33.62 27.08 15.67
C ASP A 33 32.66 27.59 14.59
N MET A 34 31.60 28.28 15.03
CA MET A 34 30.52 28.81 14.19
C MET A 34 30.89 30.11 13.45
N ALA A 35 32.10 30.65 13.65
CA ALA A 35 32.51 31.93 13.07
C ALA A 35 33.04 31.85 11.62
N SER A 36 33.12 30.66 11.02
CA SER A 36 33.65 30.45 9.66
C SER A 36 32.60 30.41 8.55
N PHE A 37 31.30 30.54 8.87
CA PHE A 37 30.24 30.59 7.87
C PHE A 37 30.12 32.00 7.27
N GLY A 38 30.66 32.16 6.05
CA GLY A 38 30.46 33.35 5.23
C GLY A 38 28.97 33.68 5.05
N ARG A 39 28.66 34.96 4.82
CA ARG A 39 27.28 35.43 4.60
C ARG A 39 26.62 34.61 3.47
N PRO A 40 25.35 34.20 3.63
CA PRO A 40 24.65 33.49 2.58
C PRO A 40 24.47 34.41 1.37
N GLU A 41 24.91 33.95 0.20
CA GLU A 41 24.52 34.56 -1.07
C GLU A 41 23.00 34.53 -1.19
N SER A 42 22.43 35.58 -1.78
CA SER A 42 20.98 35.72 -1.97
C SER A 42 20.43 34.51 -2.73
N GLY A 43 19.69 33.67 -2.01
CA GLY A 43 19.00 32.51 -2.58
C GLY A 43 17.90 32.92 -3.57
N PRO A 44 17.52 32.01 -4.50
CA PRO A 44 16.55 32.30 -5.53
C PRO A 44 15.16 32.64 -4.96
N ASP A 45 14.46 33.54 -5.67
CA ASP A 45 13.13 34.06 -5.32
C ASP A 45 12.10 32.92 -5.15
N PRO A 46 11.44 32.80 -3.98
CA PRO A 46 10.46 31.76 -3.71
C PRO A 46 9.19 31.82 -4.57
N CYS A 47 9.00 32.89 -5.36
CA CYS A 47 7.88 33.05 -6.29
C CYS A 47 8.21 32.69 -7.75
N ASP A 48 9.42 32.18 -8.05
CA ASP A 48 9.77 31.74 -9.41
C ASP A 48 9.07 30.40 -9.74
N GLY A 49 8.16 30.43 -10.73
CA GLY A 49 7.42 29.28 -11.24
C GLY A 49 8.30 28.12 -11.77
N ARG A 50 9.62 28.31 -11.85
CA ARG A 50 10.60 27.23 -12.10
C ARG A 50 10.73 26.21 -10.97
N LEU A 51 10.39 26.56 -9.72
CA LEU A 51 10.49 25.65 -8.57
C LEU A 51 9.39 24.58 -8.55
N LEU A 52 8.18 24.89 -9.05
CA LEU A 52 7.12 23.88 -9.23
C LEU A 52 7.51 22.79 -10.24
N ASN A 53 8.28 23.16 -11.27
CA ASN A 53 8.85 22.21 -12.22
C ASN A 53 10.04 21.46 -11.64
N ALA A 54 10.86 22.07 -10.78
CA ALA A 54 12.04 21.41 -10.19
C ALA A 54 11.65 20.19 -9.35
N THR A 55 10.56 20.26 -8.59
CA THR A 55 10.07 19.11 -7.81
C THR A 55 9.58 18.00 -8.74
N LEU A 56 8.71 18.29 -9.71
CA LEU A 56 8.23 17.29 -10.67
C LEU A 56 9.35 16.68 -11.54
N VAL A 57 10.34 17.47 -11.94
CA VAL A 57 11.53 17.01 -12.67
C VAL A 57 12.45 16.19 -11.77
N PHE A 58 12.62 16.56 -10.50
CA PHE A 58 13.36 15.77 -9.51
C PHE A 58 12.70 14.40 -9.28
N TRP A 59 11.37 14.37 -9.15
CA TRP A 59 10.61 13.11 -9.09
C TRP A 59 10.74 12.32 -10.39
N ARG A 60 10.69 12.94 -11.57
CA ARG A 60 10.92 12.22 -12.83
C ARG A 60 12.34 11.64 -12.91
N ASP A 61 13.36 12.42 -12.56
CA ASP A 61 14.76 12.05 -12.76
C ASP A 61 15.29 11.09 -11.69
N CYS A 62 14.68 11.03 -10.49
CA CYS A 62 14.97 10.01 -9.48
C CYS A 62 14.22 8.68 -9.71
N PHE A 63 13.08 8.71 -10.41
CA PHE A 63 12.27 7.51 -10.68
C PHE A 63 12.59 6.84 -12.02
N PHE A 64 13.02 7.60 -13.03
CA PHE A 64 13.23 7.09 -14.40
C PHE A 64 14.69 7.12 -14.88
N ARG A 65 15.67 7.44 -14.02
CA ARG A 65 17.08 7.38 -14.44
C ARG A 65 17.54 5.93 -14.56
N ARG A 66 17.66 5.48 -15.81
CA ARG A 66 18.22 4.20 -16.24
C ARG A 66 19.71 4.12 -15.86
N SER A 67 20.03 3.34 -14.83
CA SER A 67 21.44 3.07 -14.46
C SER A 67 21.96 1.93 -15.33
N HIS A 68 22.57 2.26 -16.48
CA HIS A 68 23.29 1.28 -17.30
C HIS A 68 24.62 0.93 -16.64
N ALA A 69 24.62 0.03 -15.65
CA ALA A 69 25.83 -0.61 -15.15
C ALA A 69 25.87 -2.06 -15.67
N ALA A 70 26.65 -2.27 -16.72
CA ALA A 70 26.94 -3.59 -17.28
C ALA A 70 27.94 -4.34 -16.38
N GLY A 71 27.61 -5.58 -16.01
CA GLY A 71 28.54 -6.53 -15.39
C GLY A 71 27.99 -7.17 -14.11
N ALA A 72 27.72 -8.49 -14.16
CA ALA A 72 27.23 -9.33 -13.05
C ALA A 72 26.00 -8.75 -12.33
N GLY A 73 24.84 -8.86 -12.98
CA GLY A 73 23.65 -8.04 -12.78
C GLY A 73 22.99 -8.16 -11.41
N LEU A 74 23.45 -7.34 -10.46
CA LEU A 74 22.64 -6.97 -9.32
C LEU A 74 21.46 -6.13 -9.84
N VAL A 75 20.23 -6.63 -9.74
CA VAL A 75 19.04 -5.84 -10.07
C VAL A 75 18.87 -4.79 -8.97
N LEU A 76 19.33 -3.57 -9.24
CA LEU A 76 19.11 -2.45 -8.34
C LEU A 76 17.65 -2.01 -8.47
N ILE A 77 16.87 -2.22 -7.42
CA ILE A 77 15.49 -1.73 -7.31
C ILE A 77 15.53 -0.36 -6.62
N PRO A 78 15.16 0.75 -7.30
CA PRO A 78 15.11 2.05 -6.66
C PRO A 78 14.07 2.03 -5.54
N LEU A 79 14.53 2.25 -4.30
CA LEU A 79 13.66 2.34 -3.12
C LEU A 79 12.50 3.33 -3.32
N PRO A 80 12.68 4.53 -3.93
CA PRO A 80 11.56 5.44 -4.17
C PRO A 80 10.47 4.83 -5.06
N THR A 81 10.86 4.10 -6.11
CA THR A 81 9.92 3.44 -7.04
C THR A 81 9.13 2.36 -6.32
N LEU A 82 9.81 1.53 -5.54
CA LEU A 82 9.17 0.48 -4.74
C LEU A 82 8.16 1.06 -3.74
N VAL A 83 8.53 2.12 -3.02
CA VAL A 83 7.65 2.78 -2.04
C VAL A 83 6.42 3.38 -2.70
N VAL A 84 6.59 4.15 -3.78
CA VAL A 84 5.44 4.78 -4.47
C VAL A 84 4.50 3.74 -5.05
N LEU A 85 5.01 2.71 -5.70
CA LEU A 85 4.17 1.64 -6.25
C LEU A 85 3.47 0.86 -5.13
N TYR A 86 4.16 0.53 -4.04
CA TYR A 86 3.54 -0.14 -2.90
C TYR A 86 2.40 0.68 -2.29
N VAL A 87 2.62 1.98 -2.06
CA VAL A 87 1.59 2.90 -1.55
C VAL A 87 0.43 3.03 -2.53
N ALA A 88 0.70 3.10 -3.84
CA ALA A 88 -0.35 3.15 -4.87
C ALA A 88 -1.22 1.90 -4.85
N PHE A 89 -0.64 0.70 -4.78
CA PHE A 89 -1.38 -0.55 -4.68
C PHE A 89 -2.14 -0.69 -3.36
N ALA A 90 -1.52 -0.32 -2.23
CA ALA A 90 -2.18 -0.34 -0.93
C ALA A 90 -3.38 0.63 -0.89
N GLY A 91 -3.22 1.84 -1.43
CA GLY A 91 -4.29 2.82 -1.58
C GLY A 91 -5.39 2.31 -2.52
N LYS A 92 -5.03 1.70 -3.64
CA LYS A 92 -5.99 1.05 -4.56
C LYS A 92 -6.80 -0.04 -3.87
N GLN A 93 -6.16 -0.93 -3.10
CA GLN A 93 -6.86 -1.97 -2.35
C GLN A 93 -7.88 -1.36 -1.39
N LEU A 94 -7.46 -0.36 -0.59
CA LEU A 94 -8.33 0.35 0.35
C LEU A 94 -9.55 0.96 -0.36
N VAL A 95 -9.31 1.71 -1.44
CA VAL A 95 -10.37 2.38 -2.20
C VAL A 95 -11.35 1.35 -2.79
N CYS A 96 -10.83 0.28 -3.39
CA CYS A 96 -11.67 -0.71 -4.06
C CYS A 96 -12.51 -1.54 -3.07
N ASP A 97 -11.93 -1.97 -1.94
CA ASP A 97 -12.61 -2.82 -0.96
C ASP A 97 -13.58 -2.08 -0.04
N PHE A 98 -13.25 -0.84 0.33
CA PHE A 98 -13.96 -0.15 1.41
C PHE A 98 -14.76 1.05 0.93
N LEU A 99 -14.37 1.69 -0.18
CA LEU A 99 -15.06 2.88 -0.70
C LEU A 99 -15.92 2.57 -1.92
N LEU A 100 -15.40 1.82 -2.89
CA LEU A 100 -16.11 1.50 -4.13
C LEU A 100 -16.92 0.21 -4.07
N GLN A 101 -16.60 -0.69 -3.14
CA GLN A 101 -17.35 -1.93 -2.99
C GLN A 101 -18.77 -1.66 -2.48
N THR A 102 -19.75 -1.92 -3.32
CA THR A 102 -21.15 -1.79 -2.95
C THR A 102 -21.62 -2.96 -2.08
N THR A 103 -22.72 -2.76 -1.34
CA THR A 103 -23.39 -3.84 -0.60
C THR A 103 -23.79 -5.02 -1.49
N TRP A 104 -24.15 -4.75 -2.75
CA TRP A 104 -24.46 -5.81 -3.73
C TRP A 104 -23.24 -6.68 -4.04
N MET A 105 -22.07 -6.07 -4.24
CA MET A 105 -20.81 -6.81 -4.43
C MET A 105 -20.47 -7.61 -3.17
N ALA A 106 -20.38 -6.93 -2.02
CA ALA A 106 -19.91 -7.50 -0.76
C ALA A 106 -20.77 -8.69 -0.29
N LYS A 107 -22.10 -8.53 -0.28
CA LYS A 107 -23.02 -9.61 0.12
C LYS A 107 -23.22 -10.63 -0.99
N GLY A 108 -23.21 -10.18 -2.25
CA GLY A 108 -23.47 -11.02 -3.41
C GLY A 108 -22.37 -12.05 -3.64
N LYS A 109 -21.10 -11.67 -3.53
CA LYS A 109 -19.96 -12.58 -3.75
C LYS A 109 -19.88 -13.72 -2.72
N CYS A 110 -20.52 -13.53 -1.55
CA CYS A 110 -20.61 -14.52 -0.48
C CYS A 110 -21.78 -15.52 -0.64
N ARG A 111 -22.64 -15.39 -1.65
CA ARG A 111 -23.78 -16.30 -1.86
C ARG A 111 -23.33 -17.67 -2.37
N HIS A 112 -24.18 -18.67 -2.13
CA HIS A 112 -24.00 -20.01 -2.68
C HIS A 112 -24.27 -20.03 -4.19
N ASP A 113 -25.31 -19.34 -4.62
CA ASP A 113 -25.75 -19.18 -6.01
C ASP A 113 -25.73 -17.71 -6.44
N GLY A 114 -25.63 -17.45 -7.74
CA GLY A 114 -25.62 -16.09 -8.28
C GLY A 114 -24.44 -15.20 -7.85
N TRP A 115 -23.41 -15.78 -7.23
CA TRP A 115 -22.22 -15.05 -6.72
C TRP A 115 -21.28 -14.56 -7.82
N VAL A 116 -21.35 -15.14 -9.02
CA VAL A 116 -20.41 -14.86 -10.12
C VAL A 116 -20.46 -13.39 -10.52
N ARG A 117 -21.65 -12.84 -10.79
CA ARG A 117 -21.80 -11.43 -11.21
C ARG A 117 -21.25 -10.42 -10.18
N PRO A 118 -21.61 -10.48 -8.88
CA PRO A 118 -21.07 -9.57 -7.89
C PRO A 118 -19.56 -9.77 -7.65
N LEU A 119 -19.05 -11.01 -7.73
CA LEU A 119 -17.62 -11.28 -7.64
C LEU A 119 -16.86 -10.68 -8.82
N VAL A 120 -17.33 -10.92 -10.05
CA VAL A 120 -16.72 -10.38 -11.28
C VAL A 120 -16.74 -8.87 -11.27
N ALA A 121 -17.85 -8.24 -10.83
CA ALA A 121 -17.91 -6.79 -10.75
C ALA A 121 -16.91 -6.22 -9.73
N HIS A 122 -16.75 -6.87 -8.58
CA HIS A 122 -15.78 -6.45 -7.58
C HIS A 122 -14.32 -6.65 -8.02
N ALA A 123 -13.98 -7.86 -8.49
CA ALA A 123 -12.65 -8.14 -9.03
C ALA A 123 -12.34 -7.27 -10.26
N GLY A 124 -13.36 -6.90 -11.05
CA GLY A 124 -13.26 -5.96 -12.16
C GLY A 124 -12.87 -4.55 -11.73
N THR A 125 -13.41 -4.05 -10.61
CA THR A 125 -12.99 -2.77 -10.02
C THR A 125 -11.51 -2.81 -9.63
N HIS A 126 -11.06 -3.92 -9.04
CA HIS A 126 -9.64 -4.10 -8.70
C HIS A 126 -8.75 -4.18 -9.93
N ALA A 127 -9.15 -4.96 -10.95
CA ALA A 127 -8.44 -5.03 -12.21
C ALA A 127 -8.31 -3.66 -12.88
N ALA A 128 -9.37 -2.85 -12.86
CA ALA A 128 -9.35 -1.48 -13.38
C ALA A 128 -8.37 -0.58 -12.59
N GLY A 129 -8.37 -0.66 -11.26
CA GLY A 129 -7.40 0.07 -10.43
C GLY A 129 -5.95 -0.35 -10.70
N THR A 130 -5.70 -1.66 -10.87
CA THR A 130 -4.39 -2.18 -11.26
C THR A 130 -4.00 -1.69 -12.64
N LEU A 131 -4.92 -1.70 -13.61
CA LEU A 131 -4.66 -1.22 -14.96
C LEU A 131 -4.23 0.25 -14.96
N VAL A 132 -4.89 1.10 -14.17
CA VAL A 132 -4.52 2.53 -14.03
C VAL A 132 -3.09 2.68 -13.53
N ILE A 133 -2.72 1.96 -12.45
CA ILE A 133 -1.36 2.01 -11.88
C ILE A 133 -0.33 1.50 -12.90
N VAL A 134 -0.60 0.36 -13.54
CA VAL A 134 0.31 -0.28 -14.48
C VAL A 134 0.50 0.55 -15.74
N LEU A 135 -0.56 1.15 -16.30
CA LEU A 135 -0.45 2.04 -17.45
C LEU A 135 0.34 3.32 -17.13
N ALA A 136 0.27 3.81 -15.90
CA ALA A 136 1.07 4.96 -15.48
C ALA A 136 2.56 4.62 -15.30
N ALA A 137 2.87 3.40 -14.86
CA ALA A 137 4.25 2.97 -14.57
C ALA A 137 4.93 2.28 -15.76
N ALA A 138 4.36 1.19 -16.27
CA ALA A 138 4.95 0.35 -17.31
C ALA A 138 3.84 -0.24 -18.21
N PRO A 139 3.37 0.49 -19.24
CA PRO A 139 2.26 0.08 -20.10
C PRO A 139 2.40 -1.29 -20.75
N ALA A 140 3.64 -1.73 -21.04
CA ALA A 140 3.94 -3.05 -21.60
C ALA A 140 3.46 -4.21 -20.71
N LEU A 141 3.23 -3.95 -19.42
CA LEU A 141 2.78 -4.92 -18.43
C LEU A 141 1.27 -4.85 -18.15
N ALA A 142 0.48 -4.17 -18.98
CA ALA A 142 -0.98 -4.02 -18.78
C ALA A 142 -1.75 -5.34 -18.56
N TRP A 143 -1.20 -6.46 -19.05
CA TRP A 143 -1.74 -7.81 -18.81
C TRP A 143 -1.79 -8.19 -17.32
N LEU A 144 -1.00 -7.55 -16.45
CA LEU A 144 -1.07 -7.74 -15.00
C LEU A 144 -2.45 -7.39 -14.42
N ALA A 145 -3.23 -6.52 -15.07
CA ALA A 145 -4.62 -6.25 -14.66
C ALA A 145 -5.52 -7.49 -14.79
N LEU A 146 -5.30 -8.33 -15.81
CA LEU A 146 -6.04 -9.59 -15.98
C LEU A 146 -5.59 -10.64 -14.95
N VAL A 147 -4.31 -10.62 -14.58
CA VAL A 147 -3.78 -11.47 -13.51
C VAL A 147 -4.38 -11.07 -12.17
N ASP A 148 -4.40 -9.77 -11.85
CA ASP A 148 -5.06 -9.24 -10.65
C ASP A 148 -6.52 -9.66 -10.62
N PHE A 149 -7.27 -9.50 -11.72
CA PHE A 149 -8.65 -9.97 -11.81
C PHE A 149 -8.81 -11.43 -11.35
N ALA A 150 -8.00 -12.34 -11.90
CA ALA A 150 -8.08 -13.76 -11.62
C ALA A 150 -7.67 -14.10 -10.18
N LEU A 151 -6.54 -13.57 -9.71
CA LEU A 151 -6.05 -13.79 -8.35
C LEU A 151 -7.03 -13.23 -7.32
N HIS A 152 -7.50 -12.01 -7.55
CA HIS A 152 -8.41 -11.31 -6.65
C HIS A 152 -9.74 -12.05 -6.52
N ALA A 153 -10.34 -12.44 -7.65
CA ALA A 153 -11.56 -13.24 -7.66
C ALA A 153 -11.37 -14.59 -6.94
N GLY A 154 -10.21 -15.22 -7.10
CA GLY A 154 -9.86 -16.47 -6.43
C GLY A 154 -9.76 -16.31 -4.91
N ILE A 155 -8.99 -15.33 -4.43
CA ILE A 155 -8.81 -15.03 -3.00
C ILE A 155 -10.14 -14.72 -2.34
N ASP A 156 -10.92 -13.82 -2.95
CA ASP A 156 -12.25 -13.45 -2.47
C ASP A 156 -13.19 -14.64 -2.37
N ARG A 157 -13.14 -15.54 -3.36
CA ARG A 157 -14.01 -16.72 -3.37
C ARG A 157 -13.60 -17.70 -2.27
N VAL A 158 -12.30 -17.90 -2.06
CA VAL A 158 -11.79 -18.74 -0.96
C VAL A 158 -12.22 -18.15 0.38
N LYS A 159 -12.07 -16.84 0.58
CA LYS A 159 -12.51 -16.16 1.82
C LYS A 159 -14.02 -16.28 2.01
N ALA A 160 -14.82 -16.07 0.97
CA ALA A 160 -16.27 -16.21 1.02
C ALA A 160 -16.68 -17.60 1.50
N LEU A 161 -16.08 -18.66 0.92
CA LEU A 161 -16.33 -20.04 1.34
C LEU A 161 -15.88 -20.30 2.78
N ALA A 162 -14.68 -19.83 3.16
CA ALA A 162 -14.14 -19.98 4.52
C ALA A 162 -14.97 -19.27 5.61
N THR A 163 -15.71 -18.22 5.24
CA THR A 163 -16.57 -17.45 6.16
C THR A 163 -18.04 -17.85 6.10
N THR A 164 -18.41 -18.91 5.38
CA THR A 164 -19.80 -19.36 5.27
C THR A 164 -20.35 -19.74 6.64
N GLY A 165 -21.50 -19.13 7.02
CA GLY A 165 -22.15 -19.37 8.31
C GLY A 165 -21.50 -18.65 9.50
N MET A 166 -20.47 -17.83 9.28
CA MET A 166 -19.77 -17.11 10.34
C MET A 166 -20.37 -15.73 10.57
N ALA A 167 -20.63 -15.37 11.82
CA ALA A 167 -21.10 -14.05 12.21
C ALA A 167 -19.95 -13.07 12.41
N MET A 168 -20.19 -11.78 12.20
CA MET A 168 -19.20 -10.71 12.47
C MET A 168 -18.82 -10.59 13.95
N SER A 169 -19.63 -11.15 14.86
CA SER A 169 -19.32 -11.24 16.28
C SER A 169 -18.26 -12.30 16.60
N GLU A 170 -17.93 -13.20 15.67
CA GLU A 170 -16.95 -14.25 15.87
C GLU A 170 -15.53 -13.77 15.53
N PRO A 171 -14.52 -13.99 16.40
CA PRO A 171 -13.13 -13.60 16.12
C PRO A 171 -12.56 -14.19 14.83
N ARG A 172 -13.00 -15.41 14.47
CA ARG A 172 -12.58 -16.10 13.24
C ARG A 172 -12.94 -15.33 11.97
N PHE A 173 -14.02 -14.54 12.00
CA PHE A 173 -14.42 -13.71 10.85
C PHE A 173 -13.36 -12.65 10.58
N TRP A 174 -12.86 -12.02 11.64
CA TRP A 174 -11.82 -11.01 11.56
C TRP A 174 -10.46 -11.59 11.19
N TRP A 175 -10.15 -12.82 11.60
CA TRP A 175 -8.96 -13.51 11.11
C TRP A 175 -9.05 -13.81 9.61
N ALA A 176 -10.20 -14.29 9.13
CA ALA A 176 -10.41 -14.52 7.71
C ALA A 176 -10.36 -13.21 6.90
N LEU A 177 -10.92 -12.12 7.43
CA LEU A 177 -10.81 -10.80 6.83
C LEU A 177 -9.34 -10.32 6.78
N GLY A 178 -8.58 -10.46 7.87
CA GLY A 178 -7.17 -10.08 7.90
C GLY A 178 -6.31 -10.92 6.95
N ALA A 179 -6.57 -12.22 6.87
CA ALA A 179 -5.88 -13.13 5.94
C ALA A 179 -6.17 -12.79 4.48
N ASP A 180 -7.41 -12.43 4.17
CA ASP A 180 -7.83 -11.93 2.86
C ASP A 180 -7.08 -10.66 2.46
N GLN A 181 -7.03 -9.67 3.34
CA GLN A 181 -6.27 -8.44 3.10
C GLN A 181 -4.77 -8.72 2.92
N MET A 182 -4.18 -9.61 3.72
CA MET A 182 -2.78 -10.01 3.57
C MET A 182 -2.51 -10.71 2.23
N ALA A 183 -3.39 -11.62 1.80
CA ALA A 183 -3.24 -12.34 0.55
C ALA A 183 -3.24 -11.38 -0.65
N HIS A 184 -4.17 -10.43 -0.69
CA HIS A 184 -4.21 -9.39 -1.71
C HIS A 184 -2.93 -8.53 -1.69
N GLN A 185 -2.49 -8.08 -0.52
CA GLN A 185 -1.25 -7.31 -0.38
C GLN A 185 -0.01 -8.06 -0.89
N LEU A 186 0.09 -9.37 -0.65
CA LEU A 186 1.20 -10.18 -1.16
C LEU A 186 1.20 -10.27 -2.69
N THR A 187 0.02 -10.41 -3.31
CA THR A 187 -0.08 -10.39 -4.79
C THR A 187 0.34 -9.05 -5.37
N HIS A 188 -0.09 -7.94 -4.76
CA HIS A 188 0.27 -6.59 -5.18
C HIS A 188 1.74 -6.28 -4.94
N PHE A 189 2.31 -6.76 -3.84
CA PHE A 189 3.75 -6.67 -3.62
C PHE A 189 4.54 -7.41 -4.72
N GLY A 190 4.06 -8.56 -5.17
CA GLY A 190 4.59 -9.24 -6.37
C GLY A 190 4.56 -8.36 -7.61
N PHE A 191 3.44 -7.67 -7.87
CA PHE A 191 3.33 -6.72 -9.00
C PHE A 191 4.27 -5.52 -8.84
N VAL A 192 4.40 -4.97 -7.63
CA VAL A 192 5.33 -3.88 -7.31
C VAL A 192 6.76 -4.28 -7.68
N LEU A 193 7.18 -5.51 -7.35
CA LEU A 193 8.51 -6.01 -7.69
C LEU A 193 8.68 -6.14 -9.21
N VAL A 194 7.72 -6.73 -9.92
CA VAL A 194 7.78 -6.89 -11.39
C VAL A 194 7.86 -5.53 -12.09
N LEU A 195 7.01 -4.57 -11.69
CA LEU A 195 7.02 -3.22 -12.24
C LEU A 195 8.33 -2.49 -11.94
N SER A 196 8.84 -2.63 -10.71
CA SER A 196 10.10 -2.01 -10.31
C SER A 196 11.28 -2.56 -11.12
N MET A 197 11.33 -3.88 -11.35
CA MET A 197 12.34 -4.50 -12.21
C MET A 197 12.24 -4.02 -13.66
N GLN A 198 11.01 -3.88 -14.19
CA GLN A 198 10.77 -3.37 -15.54
C GLN A 198 11.23 -1.92 -15.73
N LEU A 199 11.08 -1.08 -14.71
CA LEU A 199 11.53 0.32 -14.72
C LEU A 199 13.05 0.45 -14.55
N SER A 200 13.69 -0.51 -13.89
CA SER A 200 15.15 -0.58 -13.74
C SER A 200 15.89 -1.12 -14.98
N SER A 201 15.17 -1.67 -15.97
CA SER A 201 15.75 -2.32 -17.17
C SER A 201 15.85 -1.36 -18.35
#